data_AF-A0A8H3WSH0-F1
#
_entry.id   AF-A0A8H3WSH0-F1
#
_cell.length_a   1.000
_cell.length_b   1.000
_cell.length_c   1.000
_cell.angle_alpha   90.00
_cell.angle_beta   90.00
_cell.angle_gamma   90.00
#
_symmetry.space_group_name_H-M   'P 1'
#
loop_
_entity.id
_entity.type
_entity.pdbx_description
1 polymer ?
#
loop_
_entity_poly.entity_id
_entity_poly.type
_entity_poly.pdbx_seq_one_letter_code
_entity_poly.pdbx_strand_id
1 'polypeptide(L)'
;MFQLTDLPDTLFLDILTHLKPREIILHRRVSRASHAALTRPDLSQALLHVFFPRSLECRTLRSQTSLATESQPASEPYAETATKPDPDWPSIFASVARRYHSLTSGTYHTLTTISVLQDAKCFYPFNPWSRVLRRDEMTFPLQLPDRRWTYSDGIIIYPAPSSPPVFKALDLSSNSETTVPFDWSSKIVRRVRLSHHTLVIEWAVEDGSHPLNDSETAHRHFASAFTVITTSSPLRPSASSPPIVDFRSEWKIHYLDLPLSPSDRLFSTHNATHYTLYAHQPTRSPWGEDTPLERLVVWSLNGPSQYRPSLDPSSTHKPTTDAGPEIVLRLTNGDLDHWGIRQRDTPRLMRLVLDTTAEVRGGSVVLQEEDHQWAAGPQSSETPPARHFLRSTGVPLTALGPAWVHECGAEGDAERSFCPASPSSSSPGRATAAPCWRHEEFPYLTVAEVVDEAAGVRVCGRRCFAMETVSASVDGSFSAGGGRGTTTAEAVEDGGDAGRAEVQFPDDMWRAVMSGAALAGDERWVVGEDGAGDVSVVRF
;
A
#
# COMPACT_ATOMS: atom_id res chain seq x y z
N MET A 1 35.21 -24.03 -36.84
CA MET A 1 35.45 -24.21 -35.40
C MET A 1 34.11 -23.95 -34.73
N PHE A 2 33.48 -24.96 -34.13
CA PHE A 2 32.17 -24.80 -33.48
C PHE A 2 32.32 -23.95 -32.22
N GLN A 3 31.51 -22.90 -32.09
CA GLN A 3 31.44 -22.03 -30.93
C GLN A 3 30.34 -22.51 -29.98
N LEU A 4 30.41 -22.14 -28.70
CA LEU A 4 29.37 -22.45 -27.71
C LEU A 4 27.99 -21.93 -28.14
N THR A 5 27.96 -20.83 -28.90
CA THR A 5 26.75 -20.22 -29.45
C THR A 5 26.14 -20.99 -30.63
N ASP A 6 26.82 -22.02 -31.13
CA ASP A 6 26.36 -22.87 -32.23
C ASP A 6 25.62 -24.13 -31.71
N LEU A 7 25.47 -24.28 -30.39
CA LEU A 7 24.71 -25.38 -29.78
C LEU A 7 23.20 -25.24 -30.04
N PRO A 8 22.44 -26.36 -30.08
CA PRO A 8 20.99 -26.32 -30.07
C PRO A 8 20.43 -25.52 -28.88
N ASP A 9 19.34 -24.78 -29.12
CA ASP A 9 18.77 -23.84 -28.15
C ASP A 9 18.45 -24.48 -26.78
N THR A 10 18.01 -25.74 -26.76
CA THR A 10 17.72 -26.47 -25.53
C THR A 10 18.97 -26.74 -24.69
N LEU A 11 20.06 -27.16 -25.32
CA LEU A 11 21.36 -27.38 -24.65
C LEU A 11 21.99 -26.05 -24.22
N PHE A 12 21.86 -25.02 -25.06
CA PHE A 12 22.36 -23.69 -24.73
C PHE A 12 21.62 -23.12 -23.51
N LEU A 13 20.28 -23.21 -23.47
CA LEU A 13 19.48 -22.79 -22.33
C LEU A 13 19.83 -23.58 -21.06
N ASP A 14 19.97 -24.91 -21.16
CA ASP A 14 20.34 -25.78 -20.03
C ASP A 14 21.67 -25.35 -19.40
N ILE A 15 22.69 -25.10 -20.22
CA ILE A 15 23.99 -24.55 -19.77
C ILE A 15 23.80 -23.21 -19.04
N LEU A 16 22.97 -22.32 -19.58
CA LEU A 16 22.71 -21.01 -18.98
C LEU A 16 21.97 -21.10 -17.64
N THR A 17 21.16 -22.14 -17.42
CA THR A 17 20.46 -22.33 -16.12
C THR A 17 21.42 -22.57 -14.94
N HIS A 18 22.65 -22.99 -15.22
CA HIS A 18 23.71 -23.14 -14.22
C HIS A 18 24.42 -21.84 -13.85
N LEU A 19 24.13 -20.73 -14.55
CA LEU A 19 24.70 -19.42 -14.28
C LEU A 19 23.70 -18.54 -13.53
N LYS A 20 24.21 -17.60 -12.74
CA LYS A 20 23.37 -16.54 -12.17
C LYS A 20 22.93 -15.59 -13.30
N PRO A 21 21.71 -15.04 -13.26
CA PRO A 21 21.23 -14.08 -14.27
C PRO A 21 22.20 -12.89 -14.52
N ARG A 22 22.85 -12.41 -13.45
CA ARG A 22 23.88 -11.37 -13.53
C ARG A 22 25.08 -11.80 -14.37
N GLU A 23 25.53 -13.05 -14.24
CA GLU A 23 26.65 -13.60 -15.00
C GLU A 23 26.30 -13.68 -16.49
N ILE A 24 25.08 -14.14 -16.81
CA ILE A 24 24.57 -14.18 -18.20
C ILE A 24 24.62 -12.77 -18.83
N ILE A 25 24.21 -11.74 -18.09
CA ILE A 25 24.25 -10.35 -18.59
C ILE A 25 25.69 -9.87 -18.79
N LEU A 26 26.60 -10.19 -17.86
CA LEU A 26 28.02 -9.85 -18.02
C LEU A 26 28.65 -10.58 -19.21
N HIS A 27 28.24 -11.82 -19.49
CA HIS A 27 28.70 -12.60 -20.64
C HIS A 27 28.35 -11.97 -21.99
N ARG A 28 27.33 -11.10 -22.07
CA ARG A 28 27.05 -10.28 -23.27
C ARG A 28 28.24 -9.40 -23.67
N ARG A 29 29.16 -9.09 -22.75
CA ARG A 29 30.32 -8.23 -22.99
C ARG A 29 31.60 -8.99 -23.41
N VAL A 30 31.58 -10.32 -23.39
CA VAL A 30 32.79 -11.14 -23.62
C VAL A 30 33.21 -11.15 -25.09
N SER A 31 32.25 -11.27 -26.01
CA SER A 31 32.50 -11.26 -27.45
C SER A 31 31.27 -10.82 -28.23
N ARG A 32 31.44 -10.45 -29.50
CA ARG A 32 30.30 -10.13 -30.40
C ARG A 32 29.37 -11.32 -30.60
N ALA A 33 29.91 -12.54 -30.67
CA ALA A 33 29.11 -13.76 -30.80
C ALA A 33 28.28 -14.02 -29.52
N SER A 34 28.90 -13.89 -28.34
CA SER A 34 28.22 -14.02 -27.06
C SER A 34 27.13 -12.97 -26.88
N HIS A 35 27.39 -11.71 -27.28
CA HIS A 35 26.39 -10.66 -27.28
C HIS A 35 25.20 -11.06 -28.15
N ALA A 36 25.44 -11.39 -29.42
CA ALA A 36 24.37 -11.74 -30.36
C ALA A 36 23.51 -12.92 -29.87
N ALA A 37 24.13 -13.97 -29.32
CA ALA A 37 23.40 -15.13 -28.80
C ALA A 37 22.57 -14.79 -27.55
N LEU A 38 23.13 -14.04 -26.60
CA LEU A 38 22.50 -13.72 -25.31
C LEU A 38 21.55 -12.51 -25.36
N THR A 39 21.44 -11.85 -26.52
CA THR A 39 20.43 -10.83 -26.82
C THR A 39 19.40 -11.31 -27.83
N ARG A 40 19.30 -12.62 -28.07
CA ARG A 40 18.18 -13.18 -28.83
C ARG A 40 16.86 -12.97 -28.06
N PRO A 41 15.78 -12.48 -28.70
CA PRO A 41 14.52 -12.22 -28.01
C PRO A 41 13.87 -13.46 -27.39
N ASP A 42 13.79 -14.56 -28.15
CA ASP A 42 13.25 -15.86 -27.74
C ASP A 42 14.01 -16.44 -26.53
N LEU A 43 15.34 -16.39 -26.55
CA LEU A 43 16.16 -16.84 -25.43
C LEU A 43 15.94 -15.96 -24.20
N SER A 44 15.88 -14.63 -24.36
CA SER A 44 15.67 -13.70 -23.24
C SER A 44 14.30 -13.91 -22.58
N GLN A 45 13.28 -14.22 -23.38
CA GLN A 45 11.95 -14.60 -22.90
C GLN A 45 11.99 -15.94 -22.14
N ALA A 46 12.68 -16.95 -22.68
CA ALA A 46 12.84 -18.24 -21.99
C ALA A 46 13.58 -18.09 -20.65
N LEU A 47 14.66 -17.31 -20.61
CA LEU A 47 15.42 -17.01 -19.39
C LEU A 47 14.55 -16.26 -18.36
N LEU A 48 13.65 -15.38 -18.80
CA LEU A 48 12.71 -14.71 -17.90
C LEU A 48 11.76 -15.71 -17.23
N HIS A 49 11.24 -16.68 -17.97
CA HIS A 49 10.40 -17.74 -17.41
C HIS A 49 11.15 -18.65 -16.43
N VAL A 50 12.40 -19.00 -16.74
CA VAL A 50 13.23 -19.88 -15.91
C VAL A 50 13.64 -19.19 -14.61
N PHE A 51 14.18 -17.98 -14.71
CA PHE A 51 14.79 -17.30 -13.56
C PHE A 51 13.82 -16.40 -12.79
N PHE A 52 12.80 -15.84 -13.43
CA PHE A 52 11.92 -14.85 -12.80
C PHE A 52 10.44 -15.12 -13.08
N PRO A 53 9.93 -16.35 -12.81
CA PRO A 53 8.56 -16.70 -13.14
C PRO A 53 7.52 -15.81 -12.44
N ARG A 54 7.86 -15.26 -11.27
CA ARG A 54 6.98 -14.43 -10.45
C ARG A 54 7.02 -12.94 -10.80
N SER A 55 7.96 -12.51 -11.63
CA SER A 55 8.06 -11.10 -12.01
C SER A 55 6.80 -10.61 -12.72
N LEU A 56 6.52 -9.32 -12.57
CA LEU A 56 5.39 -8.66 -13.22
C LEU A 56 5.43 -8.85 -14.74
N GLU A 57 6.61 -8.75 -15.36
CA GLU A 57 6.80 -8.97 -16.79
C GLU A 57 6.45 -10.39 -17.19
N CYS A 58 6.93 -11.39 -16.45
CA CYS A 58 6.64 -12.80 -16.75
C CYS A 58 5.15 -13.14 -16.54
N ARG A 59 4.53 -12.58 -15.49
CA ARG A 59 3.09 -12.76 -15.23
C ARG A 59 2.23 -12.11 -16.32
N THR A 60 2.60 -10.91 -16.75
CA THR A 60 1.90 -10.18 -17.83
C THR A 60 2.03 -10.90 -19.17
N LEU A 61 3.20 -11.47 -19.46
CA LEU A 61 3.40 -12.29 -20.65
C LEU A 61 2.48 -13.52 -20.64
N ARG A 62 2.42 -14.25 -19.52
CA ARG A 62 1.56 -15.44 -19.39
C ARG A 62 0.07 -15.12 -19.55
N SER A 63 -0.39 -14.00 -19.00
CA SER A 63 -1.80 -13.59 -19.14
C SER A 63 -2.14 -13.24 -20.60
N GLN A 64 -1.24 -12.58 -21.33
CA GLN A 64 -1.42 -12.29 -22.76
C GLN A 64 -1.48 -13.56 -23.62
N THR A 65 -0.61 -14.55 -23.38
CA THR A 65 -0.63 -15.83 -24.10
C THR A 65 -1.91 -16.62 -23.83
N SER A 66 -2.42 -16.59 -22.59
CA SER A 66 -3.65 -17.30 -22.21
C SER A 66 -4.88 -16.71 -22.93
N LEU A 67 -5.01 -15.39 -22.96
CA LEU A 67 -6.09 -14.69 -23.66
C LEU A 67 -6.08 -14.92 -25.18
N ALA A 68 -4.89 -15.00 -25.78
CA ALA A 68 -4.75 -15.29 -27.22
C ALA A 68 -5.16 -16.74 -27.57
N THR A 69 -5.08 -17.67 -26.61
CA THR A 69 -5.43 -19.07 -26.82
C THR A 69 -6.94 -19.32 -26.69
N GLU A 70 -7.64 -18.51 -25.87
CA GLU A 70 -9.10 -18.61 -25.68
C GLU A 70 -9.92 -17.87 -26.75
N SER A 71 -9.30 -16.93 -27.47
CA SER A 71 -9.95 -16.14 -28.52
C SER A 71 -9.71 -16.69 -29.94
N GLN A 72 -10.15 -17.93 -30.21
CA GLN A 72 -10.44 -18.42 -31.57
C GLN A 72 -11.65 -19.37 -31.57
N PRO A 73 -12.59 -19.19 -32.53
CA PRO A 73 -12.38 -19.83 -33.82
C PRO A 73 -12.49 -18.88 -35.03
N ALA A 74 -11.70 -19.23 -36.06
CA ALA A 74 -11.74 -18.91 -37.49
C ALA A 74 -12.64 -17.77 -38.02
N SER A 75 -12.02 -16.87 -38.81
CA SER A 75 -12.51 -15.91 -39.85
C SER A 75 -11.98 -14.49 -39.54
N GLU A 76 -11.34 -13.66 -40.38
CA GLU A 76 -10.92 -13.62 -41.78
C GLU A 76 -9.61 -12.79 -41.87
N PRO A 77 -8.82 -12.91 -42.96
CA PRO A 77 -7.47 -12.34 -43.05
C PRO A 77 -7.44 -10.95 -43.71
N TYR A 78 -8.15 -9.93 -43.23
CA TYR A 78 -7.96 -8.55 -43.74
C TYR A 78 -8.37 -7.48 -42.70
N ALA A 79 -7.50 -7.24 -41.73
CA ALA A 79 -7.35 -5.94 -41.12
C ALA A 79 -5.89 -5.81 -40.64
N GLU A 80 -5.13 -4.91 -41.27
CA GLU A 80 -3.84 -4.45 -40.76
C GLU A 80 -4.08 -3.73 -39.43
N THR A 81 -4.26 -4.50 -38.35
CA THR A 81 -4.01 -3.99 -37.00
C THR A 81 -2.55 -3.62 -36.97
N ALA A 82 -2.27 -2.31 -36.91
CA ALA A 82 -0.94 -1.75 -36.73
C ALA A 82 -0.13 -2.66 -35.79
N THR A 83 0.83 -3.39 -36.36
CA THR A 83 1.64 -4.37 -35.66
C THR A 83 2.50 -3.62 -34.65
N LYS A 84 1.94 -3.51 -33.45
CA LYS A 84 2.57 -2.97 -32.26
C LYS A 84 3.96 -3.62 -32.14
N PRO A 85 5.07 -2.84 -32.17
CA PRO A 85 6.43 -3.40 -32.22
C PRO A 85 6.66 -4.35 -31.05
N ASP A 86 7.35 -5.46 -31.29
CA ASP A 86 7.60 -6.50 -30.29
C ASP A 86 8.41 -5.91 -29.10
N PRO A 87 8.18 -6.35 -27.84
CA PRO A 87 8.96 -5.90 -26.70
C PRO A 87 10.47 -6.18 -26.86
N ASP A 88 11.30 -5.30 -26.31
CA ASP A 88 12.75 -5.52 -26.22
C ASP A 88 13.06 -6.52 -25.09
N TRP A 89 12.84 -7.81 -25.37
CA TRP A 89 13.05 -8.91 -24.42
C TRP A 89 14.46 -8.94 -23.81
N PRO A 90 15.56 -8.71 -24.55
CA PRO A 90 16.90 -8.62 -23.98
C PRO A 90 17.07 -7.55 -22.91
N SER A 91 16.45 -6.37 -23.11
CA SER A 91 16.47 -5.27 -22.16
C SER A 91 15.57 -5.56 -20.95
N ILE A 92 14.39 -6.13 -21.17
CA ILE A 92 13.48 -6.58 -20.10
C ILE A 92 14.18 -7.57 -19.18
N PHE A 93 14.79 -8.63 -19.73
CA PHE A 93 15.52 -9.62 -18.94
C PHE A 93 16.65 -8.97 -18.11
N ALA A 94 17.40 -8.04 -18.72
CA ALA A 94 18.47 -7.35 -18.01
C ALA A 94 17.97 -6.43 -16.89
N SER A 95 16.80 -5.81 -17.07
CA SER A 95 16.14 -4.98 -16.08
C SER A 95 15.66 -5.82 -14.89
N VAL A 96 14.94 -6.91 -15.16
CA VAL A 96 14.42 -7.81 -14.11
C VAL A 96 15.56 -8.48 -13.33
N ALA A 97 16.60 -8.95 -14.02
CA ALA A 97 17.75 -9.55 -13.35
C ALA A 97 18.50 -8.56 -12.44
N ARG A 98 18.58 -7.28 -12.82
CA ARG A 98 19.14 -6.22 -11.98
C ARG A 98 18.27 -5.98 -10.76
N ARG A 99 16.96 -5.83 -10.94
CA ARG A 99 15.97 -5.63 -9.86
C ARG A 99 16.10 -6.70 -8.78
N TYR A 100 16.08 -7.96 -9.19
CA TYR A 100 16.16 -9.08 -8.26
C TYR A 100 17.56 -9.25 -7.65
N HIS A 101 18.62 -8.87 -8.37
CA HIS A 101 19.94 -8.77 -7.76
C HIS A 101 19.94 -7.71 -6.65
N SER A 102 19.44 -6.50 -6.93
CA SER A 102 19.33 -5.39 -5.98
C SER A 102 18.54 -5.78 -4.72
N LEU A 103 17.37 -6.38 -4.89
CA LEU A 103 16.54 -6.87 -3.78
C LEU A 103 17.27 -7.93 -2.92
N THR A 104 18.02 -8.83 -3.56
CA THR A 104 18.76 -9.90 -2.85
C THR A 104 20.14 -9.48 -2.35
N SER A 105 20.65 -8.31 -2.74
CA SER A 105 21.90 -7.75 -2.24
C SER A 105 21.72 -6.55 -1.32
N GLY A 106 20.48 -6.14 -1.04
CA GLY A 106 20.21 -4.95 -0.21
C GLY A 106 20.72 -3.67 -0.87
N THR A 107 20.65 -3.58 -2.20
CA THR A 107 21.08 -2.38 -2.95
C THR A 107 19.92 -1.85 -3.79
N TYR A 108 20.03 -0.62 -4.27
CA TYR A 108 19.08 -0.05 -5.22
C TYR A 108 19.81 0.62 -6.38
N HIS A 109 19.09 0.78 -7.49
CA HIS A 109 19.64 1.35 -8.71
C HIS A 109 19.55 2.88 -8.72
N THR A 110 18.39 3.43 -8.39
CA THR A 110 18.14 4.87 -8.40
C THR A 110 17.24 5.29 -7.25
N LEU A 111 17.49 6.50 -6.74
CA LEU A 111 16.63 7.21 -5.79
C LEU A 111 16.17 8.50 -6.48
N THR A 112 14.87 8.75 -6.49
CA THR A 112 14.28 9.98 -7.04
C THR A 112 13.40 10.63 -5.99
N THR A 113 13.56 11.94 -5.79
CA THR A 113 12.73 12.72 -4.88
C THR A 113 11.73 13.55 -5.67
N ILE A 114 10.48 13.58 -5.19
CA ILE A 114 9.36 14.33 -5.76
C ILE A 114 8.91 15.33 -4.70
N SER A 115 9.00 16.62 -5.02
CA SER A 115 8.63 17.67 -4.08
C SER A 115 7.12 17.70 -3.82
N VAL A 116 6.77 17.81 -2.54
CA VAL A 116 5.38 17.81 -2.05
C VAL A 116 5.05 19.15 -1.41
N LEU A 117 3.83 19.64 -1.64
CA LEU A 117 3.34 20.85 -1.00
C LEU A 117 3.23 20.66 0.52
N GLN A 118 4.01 21.44 1.26
CA GLN A 118 4.04 21.38 2.72
C GLN A 118 3.08 22.35 3.44
N ASP A 119 2.34 23.20 2.72
CA ASP A 119 1.50 24.25 3.32
C ASP A 119 0.36 23.68 4.19
N ALA A 120 0.46 23.94 5.49
CA ALA A 120 -0.51 23.51 6.51
C ALA A 120 -1.87 24.21 6.38
N LYS A 121 -1.96 25.34 5.66
CA LYS A 121 -3.25 26.00 5.40
C LYS A 121 -4.07 25.22 4.38
N CYS A 122 -3.43 24.64 3.38
CA CYS A 122 -4.11 23.87 2.33
C CYS A 122 -4.33 22.41 2.71
N PHE A 123 -3.49 21.87 3.59
CA PHE A 123 -3.52 20.48 4.02
C PHE A 123 -3.45 20.38 5.55
N TYR A 124 -4.55 19.96 6.18
CA TYR A 124 -4.64 19.76 7.63
C TYR A 124 -5.17 18.35 7.88
N PRO A 125 -4.30 17.35 8.15
CA PRO A 125 -4.73 15.98 8.32
C PRO A 125 -5.44 15.76 9.67
N PHE A 126 -6.13 14.62 9.79
CA PHE A 126 -6.55 14.14 11.08
C PHE A 126 -5.34 13.59 11.84
N ASN A 127 -5.22 13.95 13.13
CA ASN A 127 -4.12 13.45 13.94
C ASN A 127 -4.30 11.95 14.26
N PRO A 128 -3.21 11.18 14.41
CA PRO A 128 -3.27 9.85 15.01
C PRO A 128 -3.64 9.97 16.50
N TRP A 129 -3.89 8.84 17.16
CA TRP A 129 -4.06 8.83 18.61
C TRP A 129 -2.84 9.43 19.31
N SER A 130 -3.07 10.15 20.40
CA SER A 130 -2.03 10.71 21.27
C SER A 130 -1.41 9.62 22.14
N ARG A 131 -0.82 8.63 21.46
CA ARG A 131 -0.17 7.43 22.00
C ARG A 131 1.23 7.32 21.41
N VAL A 132 2.19 7.10 22.29
CA VAL A 132 3.60 6.92 21.95
C VAL A 132 4.12 5.63 22.58
N LEU A 133 5.18 5.08 22.03
CA LEU A 133 6.00 4.07 22.66
C LEU A 133 7.06 4.77 23.51
N ARG A 134 7.09 4.51 24.82
CA ARG A 134 8.06 5.08 25.74
C ARG A 134 8.77 3.98 26.53
N ARG A 135 10.09 3.96 26.43
CA ARG A 135 10.98 3.11 27.25
C ARG A 135 12.20 3.95 27.63
N ASP A 136 12.43 4.08 28.93
CA ASP A 136 13.46 4.98 29.48
C ASP A 136 13.30 6.42 28.94
N GLU A 137 14.36 7.03 28.40
CA GLU A 137 14.33 8.37 27.81
C GLU A 137 13.85 8.40 26.36
N MET A 138 13.63 7.24 25.74
CA MET A 138 13.32 7.13 24.32
C MET A 138 11.81 7.13 24.08
N THR A 139 11.36 7.97 23.15
CA THR A 139 9.95 8.13 22.79
C THR A 139 9.78 8.05 21.27
N PHE A 140 8.85 7.23 20.81
CA PHE A 140 8.54 7.07 19.39
C PHE A 140 7.02 7.08 19.15
N PRO A 141 6.55 7.54 17.98
CA PRO A 141 5.14 7.41 17.63
C PRO A 141 4.75 5.93 17.53
N LEU A 142 3.67 5.54 18.20
CA LEU A 142 3.11 4.18 18.08
C LEU A 142 2.46 3.99 16.70
N GLN A 143 1.71 5.01 16.28
CA GLN A 143 1.06 5.09 14.98
C GLN A 143 1.67 6.23 14.16
N LEU A 144 1.94 5.96 12.89
CA LEU A 144 2.45 6.94 11.95
C LEU A 144 1.30 7.86 11.47
N PRO A 145 1.55 9.16 11.24
CA PRO A 145 0.54 10.09 10.73
C PRO A 145 0.08 9.75 9.31
N ASP A 146 -1.06 10.31 8.89
CA ASP A 146 -1.51 10.18 7.50
C ASP A 146 -0.53 10.86 6.53
N ARG A 147 -0.40 10.23 5.37
CA ARG A 147 0.43 10.69 4.26
C ARG A 147 -0.26 11.82 3.50
N ARG A 148 0.54 12.76 2.99
CA ARG A 148 0.06 13.79 2.04
C ARG A 148 -0.09 13.26 0.62
N TRP A 149 0.45 12.08 0.36
CA TRP A 149 0.47 11.39 -0.92
C TRP A 149 -0.08 9.98 -0.76
N THR A 150 -0.40 9.33 -1.87
CA THR A 150 -0.87 7.95 -1.89
C THR A 150 -0.33 7.22 -3.10
N TYR A 151 -0.24 5.89 -2.99
CA TYR A 151 0.24 5.01 -4.05
C TYR A 151 -0.68 3.81 -4.25
N SER A 152 -0.93 3.44 -5.50
CA SER A 152 -1.52 2.15 -5.89
C SER A 152 -1.09 1.82 -7.31
N ASP A 153 -0.77 0.56 -7.57
CA ASP A 153 -0.59 0.02 -8.93
C ASP A 153 0.40 0.81 -9.81
N GLY A 154 1.49 1.30 -9.22
CA GLY A 154 2.51 2.08 -9.93
C GLY A 154 2.20 3.58 -10.08
N ILE A 155 1.05 4.05 -9.58
CA ILE A 155 0.66 5.45 -9.62
C ILE A 155 0.87 6.11 -8.26
N ILE A 156 1.56 7.24 -8.25
CA ILE A 156 1.62 8.14 -7.10
C ILE A 156 0.67 9.32 -7.33
N ILE A 157 -0.18 9.62 -6.36
CA ILE A 157 -0.91 10.88 -6.27
C ILE A 157 -0.29 11.73 -5.18
N TYR A 158 0.14 12.94 -5.51
CA TYR A 158 0.78 13.86 -4.56
C TYR A 158 0.39 15.32 -4.85
N PRO A 159 0.39 16.19 -3.82
CA PRO A 159 0.10 17.60 -4.01
C PRO A 159 1.38 18.31 -4.46
N ALA A 160 1.39 18.80 -5.69
CA ALA A 160 2.55 19.48 -6.25
C ALA A 160 2.66 20.92 -5.71
N PRO A 161 3.88 21.43 -5.49
CA PRO A 161 4.11 22.81 -5.04
C PRO A 161 3.88 23.79 -6.21
N SER A 162 2.61 24.01 -6.56
CA SER A 162 2.17 24.97 -7.56
C SER A 162 1.31 26.06 -6.94
N SER A 163 1.17 27.18 -7.65
CA SER A 163 0.24 28.26 -7.30
C SER A 163 -0.71 28.50 -8.47
N PRO A 164 -2.00 28.11 -8.37
CA PRO A 164 -2.65 27.47 -7.21
C PRO A 164 -2.19 26.00 -6.97
N PRO A 165 -2.37 25.45 -5.75
CA PRO A 165 -2.11 24.04 -5.44
C PRO A 165 -2.89 23.07 -6.34
N VAL A 166 -2.24 22.00 -6.80
CA VAL A 166 -2.89 20.91 -7.55
C VAL A 166 -2.38 19.55 -7.13
N PHE A 167 -3.21 18.53 -7.28
CA PHE A 167 -2.75 17.14 -7.22
C PHE A 167 -2.24 16.68 -8.59
N LYS A 168 -1.11 15.96 -8.58
CA LYS A 168 -0.53 15.29 -9.75
C LYS A 168 -0.67 13.78 -9.59
N ALA A 169 -0.97 13.11 -10.68
CA ALA A 169 -0.93 11.67 -10.81
C ALA A 169 0.29 11.29 -11.67
N LEU A 170 1.28 10.65 -11.07
CA LEU A 170 2.52 10.22 -11.71
C LEU A 170 2.51 8.70 -11.88
N ASP A 171 2.70 8.22 -13.11
CA ASP A 171 2.99 6.82 -13.38
C ASP A 171 4.49 6.55 -13.31
N LEU A 172 4.90 5.74 -12.34
CA LEU A 172 6.32 5.41 -12.12
C LEU A 172 6.94 4.55 -13.22
N SER A 173 6.12 3.82 -13.97
CA SER A 173 6.58 2.94 -15.05
C SER A 173 7.06 3.76 -16.25
N SER A 174 6.39 4.87 -16.51
CA SER A 174 6.56 5.71 -17.70
C SER A 174 7.11 7.09 -17.43
N ASN A 175 7.11 7.49 -16.16
CA ASN A 175 7.44 8.83 -15.69
C ASN A 175 6.55 9.92 -16.34
N SER A 176 5.31 9.55 -16.66
CA SER A 176 4.31 10.45 -17.25
C SER A 176 3.32 10.92 -16.18
N GLU A 177 2.88 12.18 -16.32
CA GLU A 177 2.07 12.85 -15.29
C GLU A 177 0.80 13.47 -15.88
N THR A 178 -0.27 13.47 -15.07
CA THR A 178 -1.52 14.19 -15.33
C THR A 178 -1.94 14.98 -14.09
N THR A 179 -2.59 16.13 -14.30
CA THR A 179 -3.22 16.87 -13.20
C THR A 179 -4.56 16.24 -12.83
N VAL A 180 -4.78 15.94 -11.55
CA VAL A 180 -6.08 15.47 -11.05
C VAL A 180 -7.09 16.62 -11.15
N PRO A 181 -8.29 16.42 -11.69
CA PRO A 181 -9.31 17.47 -11.85
C PRO A 181 -10.03 17.79 -10.52
N PHE A 182 -9.26 18.07 -9.48
CA PHE A 182 -9.74 18.51 -8.17
C PHE A 182 -9.50 20.01 -8.01
N ASP A 183 -10.59 20.76 -7.93
CA ASP A 183 -10.53 22.19 -7.60
C ASP A 183 -10.27 22.35 -6.10
N TRP A 184 -9.10 22.89 -5.75
CA TRP A 184 -8.65 23.11 -4.37
C TRP A 184 -9.08 24.48 -3.83
N SER A 185 -9.73 25.33 -4.63
CA SER A 185 -10.16 26.65 -4.13
C SER A 185 -11.16 26.52 -2.98
N SER A 186 -11.00 27.29 -1.91
CA SER A 186 -11.85 27.28 -0.69
C SER A 186 -11.95 25.94 0.05
N LYS A 187 -10.97 25.05 -0.13
CA LYS A 187 -10.96 23.70 0.46
C LYS A 187 -9.69 23.46 1.26
N ILE A 188 -9.87 22.82 2.40
CA ILE A 188 -8.78 22.30 3.23
C ILE A 188 -8.78 20.79 3.09
N VAL A 189 -7.74 20.24 2.47
CA VAL A 189 -7.62 18.80 2.30
C VAL A 189 -7.26 18.16 3.63
N ARG A 190 -7.97 17.08 3.95
CA ARG A 190 -7.80 16.30 5.17
C ARG A 190 -7.03 15.01 4.92
N ARG A 191 -7.23 14.38 3.76
CA ARG A 191 -6.63 13.08 3.42
C ARG A 191 -6.74 12.79 1.92
N VAL A 192 -5.77 12.04 1.38
CA VAL A 192 -5.80 11.54 0.01
C VAL A 192 -5.47 10.04 0.00
N ARG A 193 -6.25 9.23 -0.71
CA ARG A 193 -6.04 7.78 -0.81
C ARG A 193 -6.40 7.25 -2.18
N LEU A 194 -5.56 6.39 -2.73
CA LEU A 194 -5.76 5.68 -3.98
C LEU A 194 -5.80 4.19 -3.65
N SER A 195 -6.86 3.52 -4.10
CA SER A 195 -7.01 2.07 -3.95
C SER A 195 -7.94 1.55 -5.02
N HIS A 196 -7.63 0.40 -5.63
CA HIS A 196 -8.46 -0.24 -6.66
C HIS A 196 -8.89 0.75 -7.77
N HIS A 197 -7.93 1.50 -8.31
CA HIS A 197 -8.16 2.53 -9.35
C HIS A 197 -9.15 3.65 -8.96
N THR A 198 -9.48 3.78 -7.68
CA THR A 198 -10.35 4.83 -7.15
C THR A 198 -9.54 5.74 -6.24
N LEU A 199 -9.41 7.01 -6.61
CA LEU A 199 -8.81 8.06 -5.79
C LEU A 199 -9.91 8.74 -4.98
N VAL A 200 -9.76 8.81 -3.66
CA VAL A 200 -10.64 9.57 -2.76
C VAL A 200 -9.82 10.70 -2.12
N ILE A 201 -10.33 11.92 -2.24
CA ILE A 201 -9.81 13.12 -1.56
C ILE A 201 -10.85 13.54 -0.53
N GLU A 202 -10.49 13.51 0.74
CA GLU A 202 -11.30 14.01 1.85
C GLU A 202 -10.92 15.45 2.14
N TRP A 203 -11.92 16.31 2.30
CA TRP A 203 -11.69 17.74 2.45
C TRP A 203 -12.80 18.41 3.26
N ALA A 204 -12.48 19.59 3.79
CA ALA A 204 -13.39 20.46 4.52
C ALA A 204 -13.53 21.80 3.79
N VAL A 205 -14.72 22.40 3.87
CA VAL A 205 -14.91 23.79 3.43
C VAL A 205 -14.08 24.70 4.32
N GLU A 206 -13.29 25.60 3.73
CA GLU A 206 -12.45 26.54 4.47
C GLU A 206 -13.27 27.46 5.37
N ASP A 207 -14.38 28.00 4.85
CA ASP A 207 -15.33 28.78 5.63
C ASP A 207 -16.10 27.88 6.61
N GLY A 208 -16.07 28.27 7.88
CA GLY A 208 -16.82 27.60 8.93
C GLY A 208 -18.34 27.72 8.75
N SER A 209 -19.07 26.66 9.09
CA SER A 209 -20.54 26.61 8.97
C SER A 209 -21.26 27.21 10.18
N HIS A 210 -20.85 26.84 11.39
CA HIS A 210 -21.43 27.33 12.65
C HIS A 210 -20.45 27.16 13.82
N PRO A 211 -20.50 28.00 14.86
CA PRO A 211 -19.67 27.84 16.05
C PRO A 211 -20.10 26.61 16.86
N LEU A 212 -19.12 25.85 17.37
CA LEU A 212 -19.33 24.77 18.34
C LEU A 212 -19.20 25.26 19.78
N ASN A 213 -18.28 26.19 20.00
CA ASN A 213 -18.04 26.90 21.25
C ASN A 213 -17.30 28.23 20.94
N ASP A 214 -16.84 28.94 21.97
CA ASP A 214 -16.15 30.23 21.81
C ASP A 214 -14.81 30.14 21.06
N SER A 215 -14.24 28.93 20.91
CA SER A 215 -12.91 28.68 20.33
C SER A 215 -12.91 27.88 19.04
N GLU A 216 -13.98 27.14 18.74
CA GLU A 216 -14.04 26.20 17.63
C GLU A 216 -15.26 26.45 16.73
N THR A 217 -15.02 26.38 15.42
CA THR A 217 -16.05 26.45 14.39
C THR A 217 -16.14 25.10 13.68
N ALA A 218 -17.36 24.62 13.43
CA ALA A 218 -17.59 23.44 12.65
C ALA A 218 -17.43 23.72 11.15
N HIS A 219 -16.89 22.78 10.40
CA HIS A 219 -16.74 22.85 8.95
C HIS A 219 -17.44 21.67 8.28
N ARG A 220 -18.07 21.92 7.13
CA ARG A 220 -18.67 20.84 6.33
C ARG A 220 -17.56 19.99 5.72
N HIS A 221 -17.65 18.68 5.92
CA HIS A 221 -16.68 17.71 5.43
C HIS A 221 -17.26 16.85 4.31
N PHE A 222 -16.49 16.68 3.25
CA PHE A 222 -16.86 15.92 2.05
C PHE A 222 -15.73 14.97 1.65
N ALA A 223 -16.08 14.00 0.82
CA ALA A 223 -15.13 13.22 0.04
C ALA A 223 -15.50 13.31 -1.43
N SER A 224 -14.49 13.48 -2.27
CA SER A 224 -14.61 13.45 -3.74
C SER A 224 -13.82 12.25 -4.27
N ALA A 225 -14.49 11.38 -5.03
CA ALA A 225 -13.90 10.21 -5.65
C ALA A 225 -13.62 10.47 -7.15
N PHE A 226 -12.54 9.87 -7.64
CA PHE A 226 -12.10 9.91 -9.03
C PHE A 226 -11.69 8.50 -9.49
N THR A 227 -11.96 8.17 -10.74
CA THR A 227 -11.45 6.97 -11.39
C THR A 227 -10.06 7.28 -11.96
N VAL A 228 -9.09 6.40 -11.72
CA VAL A 228 -7.71 6.54 -12.21
C VAL A 228 -7.37 5.37 -13.11
N ILE A 229 -7.15 5.64 -14.39
CA ILE A 229 -6.85 4.62 -15.41
C ILE A 229 -5.41 4.76 -15.88
N THR A 230 -4.68 3.64 -15.90
CA THR A 230 -3.31 3.55 -16.38
C THR A 230 -3.26 2.85 -17.73
N THR A 231 -2.46 3.35 -18.66
CA THR A 231 -2.23 2.70 -19.96
C THR A 231 -0.85 2.05 -20.06
N SER A 232 -0.03 2.15 -19.01
CA SER A 232 1.30 1.57 -18.99
C SER A 232 1.28 0.05 -18.96
N SER A 233 2.25 -0.52 -19.66
CA SER A 233 2.48 -1.96 -19.72
C SER A 233 3.92 -2.24 -19.29
N PRO A 234 4.15 -3.21 -18.40
CA PRO A 234 5.51 -3.58 -17.98
C PRO A 234 6.34 -4.15 -19.14
N LEU A 235 5.68 -4.68 -20.17
CA LEU A 235 6.33 -5.16 -21.38
C LEU A 235 6.73 -4.03 -22.34
N ARG A 236 6.20 -2.81 -22.13
CA ARG A 236 6.44 -1.66 -23.01
C ARG A 236 6.54 -0.35 -22.19
N PRO A 237 7.62 -0.16 -21.42
CA PRO A 237 7.75 0.98 -20.52
C PRO A 237 7.71 2.34 -21.24
N SER A 238 8.17 2.38 -22.50
CA SER A 238 8.36 3.60 -23.29
C SER A 238 7.18 4.03 -24.16
N ALA A 239 6.07 3.27 -24.18
CA ALA A 239 4.95 3.48 -25.12
C ALA A 239 3.64 3.94 -24.45
N SER A 240 3.67 4.33 -23.19
CA SER A 240 2.47 4.64 -22.40
C SER A 240 2.03 6.10 -22.53
N SER A 241 0.72 6.31 -22.48
CA SER A 241 0.13 7.64 -22.29
C SER A 241 0.13 8.02 -20.80
N PRO A 242 0.00 9.31 -20.46
CA PRO A 242 -0.17 9.70 -19.07
C PRO A 242 -1.46 9.13 -18.48
N PRO A 243 -1.55 8.99 -17.13
CA PRO A 243 -2.74 8.48 -16.45
C PRO A 243 -3.98 9.33 -16.77
N ILE A 244 -5.14 8.69 -16.89
CA ILE A 244 -6.42 9.40 -17.06
C ILE A 244 -7.10 9.44 -15.69
N VAL A 245 -7.57 10.62 -15.28
CA VAL A 245 -8.23 10.82 -13.98
C VAL A 245 -9.55 11.54 -14.18
N ASP A 246 -10.65 10.85 -13.89
CA ASP A 246 -12.00 11.35 -14.13
C ASP A 246 -12.80 11.44 -12.84
N PHE A 247 -13.57 12.52 -12.67
CA PHE A 247 -14.44 12.69 -11.51
C PHE A 247 -15.54 11.62 -11.49
N ARG A 248 -15.67 10.95 -10.34
CA ARG A 248 -16.61 9.85 -10.13
C ARG A 248 -17.82 10.28 -9.30
N SER A 249 -17.60 10.85 -8.11
CA SER A 249 -18.67 11.19 -7.16
C SER A 249 -18.22 12.13 -6.06
N GLU A 250 -19.17 12.77 -5.38
CA GLU A 250 -18.91 13.52 -4.15
C GLU A 250 -20.04 13.31 -3.13
N TRP A 251 -19.70 13.19 -1.85
CA TRP A 251 -20.68 13.02 -0.76
C TRP A 251 -20.22 13.69 0.54
N LYS A 252 -21.18 14.05 1.39
CA LYS A 252 -20.92 14.56 2.73
C LYS A 252 -20.52 13.39 3.64
N ILE A 253 -19.34 13.45 4.27
CA ILE A 253 -18.82 12.34 5.08
C ILE A 253 -19.17 12.46 6.56
N HIS A 254 -19.54 13.65 7.03
CA HIS A 254 -19.94 13.88 8.41
C HIS A 254 -21.19 14.75 8.51
N TYR A 255 -22.25 14.26 9.15
CA TYR A 255 -23.52 15.00 9.17
C TYR A 255 -23.50 16.20 10.13
N LEU A 256 -22.82 16.09 11.27
CA LEU A 256 -22.71 17.14 12.29
C LEU A 256 -21.66 18.21 11.99
N ASP A 257 -20.97 18.11 10.84
CA ASP A 257 -19.74 18.87 10.59
C ASP A 257 -18.65 18.52 11.64
N LEU A 258 -17.41 18.96 11.41
CA LEU A 258 -16.28 18.73 12.33
C LEU A 258 -15.43 20.00 12.40
N PRO A 259 -14.85 20.35 13.55
CA PRO A 259 -13.89 21.44 13.58
C PRO A 259 -12.56 21.01 12.97
N LEU A 260 -11.76 21.99 12.55
CA LEU A 260 -10.37 21.79 12.15
C LEU A 260 -9.50 21.73 13.42
N SER A 261 -9.77 20.74 14.28
CA SER A 261 -9.12 20.58 15.58
C SER A 261 -8.15 19.39 15.56
N PRO A 262 -7.14 19.39 16.46
CA PRO A 262 -6.30 18.24 16.71
C PRO A 262 -6.95 17.20 17.64
N SER A 263 -8.22 17.36 18.01
CA SER A 263 -8.91 16.58 19.05
C SER A 263 -9.82 15.50 18.46
N ASP A 264 -10.51 15.79 17.36
CA ASP A 264 -11.28 14.79 16.63
C ASP A 264 -10.35 13.80 15.92
N ARG A 265 -10.81 12.56 15.79
CA ARG A 265 -10.09 11.48 15.12
C ARG A 265 -10.99 10.87 14.08
N LEU A 266 -10.48 10.69 12.88
CA LEU A 266 -11.21 10.10 11.78
C LEU A 266 -10.32 9.11 11.07
N PHE A 267 -10.76 7.87 10.98
CA PHE A 267 -10.12 6.81 10.23
C PHE A 267 -11.02 6.49 9.06
N SER A 268 -10.47 6.32 7.87
CA SER A 268 -11.23 5.92 6.71
C SER A 268 -10.49 4.85 5.93
N THR A 269 -11.17 4.21 4.99
CA THR A 269 -10.58 3.34 3.98
C THR A 269 -11.59 3.14 2.86
N HIS A 270 -11.15 2.72 1.69
CA HIS A 270 -12.04 2.42 0.58
C HIS A 270 -11.47 1.37 -0.35
N ASN A 271 -12.34 0.79 -1.16
CA ASN A 271 -12.00 0.01 -2.34
C ASN A 271 -12.83 0.55 -3.52
N ALA A 272 -12.95 -0.22 -4.61
CA ALA A 272 -13.71 0.20 -5.78
C ALA A 272 -15.22 0.36 -5.52
N THR A 273 -15.77 -0.32 -4.51
CA THR A 273 -17.22 -0.45 -4.30
C THR A 273 -17.72 0.17 -3.00
N HIS A 274 -16.85 0.39 -2.02
CA HIS A 274 -17.23 0.91 -0.70
C HIS A 274 -16.23 1.93 -0.17
N TYR A 275 -16.73 2.91 0.55
CA TYR A 275 -15.97 3.83 1.40
C TYR A 275 -16.43 3.69 2.84
N THR A 276 -15.50 3.63 3.78
CA THR A 276 -15.79 3.48 5.21
C THR A 276 -15.11 4.56 6.02
N LEU A 277 -15.78 5.01 7.08
CA LEU A 277 -15.29 6.01 8.00
C LEU A 277 -15.65 5.63 9.44
N TYR A 278 -14.66 5.67 10.31
CA TYR A 278 -14.79 5.66 11.77
C TYR A 278 -14.45 7.05 12.30
N ALA A 279 -15.37 7.69 13.01
CA ALA A 279 -15.12 8.97 13.68
C ALA A 279 -15.20 8.80 15.20
N HIS A 280 -14.27 9.45 15.90
CA HIS A 280 -14.23 9.61 17.34
C HIS A 280 -14.14 11.10 17.64
N GLN A 281 -15.14 11.60 18.34
CA GLN A 281 -15.23 13.00 18.76
C GLN A 281 -15.18 13.03 20.28
N PRO A 282 -14.15 13.64 20.87
CA PRO A 282 -14.08 13.76 22.31
C PRO A 282 -15.22 14.63 22.84
N THR A 283 -15.51 14.46 24.12
CA THR A 283 -16.52 15.24 24.81
C THR A 283 -16.15 16.71 24.81
N ARG A 284 -17.06 17.55 24.32
CA ARG A 284 -16.95 19.02 24.37
C ARG A 284 -17.75 19.62 25.53
N SER A 285 -18.34 18.78 26.37
CA SER A 285 -18.97 19.22 27.61
C SER A 285 -17.90 19.80 28.53
N PRO A 286 -18.05 21.03 29.03
CA PRO A 286 -17.10 21.64 29.97
C PRO A 286 -17.01 20.89 31.30
N TRP A 287 -17.98 19.99 31.58
CA TRP A 287 -18.03 19.18 32.79
C TRP A 287 -17.32 17.83 32.66
N GLY A 288 -16.95 17.40 31.44
CA GLY A 288 -16.17 16.19 31.20
C GLY A 288 -16.87 14.87 31.54
N GLU A 289 -18.17 14.88 31.81
CA GLU A 289 -18.92 13.69 32.27
C GLU A 289 -19.36 12.76 31.13
N ASP A 290 -19.44 13.28 29.89
CA ASP A 290 -19.91 12.47 28.75
C ASP A 290 -18.79 11.61 28.18
N THR A 291 -19.16 10.43 27.67
CA THR A 291 -18.25 9.59 26.88
C THR A 291 -18.12 10.12 25.45
N PRO A 292 -16.99 9.86 24.75
CA PRO A 292 -16.81 10.26 23.35
C PRO A 292 -17.97 9.81 22.44
N LEU A 293 -18.28 10.65 21.47
CA LEU A 293 -19.21 10.33 20.38
C LEU A 293 -18.45 9.58 19.29
N GLU A 294 -18.88 8.36 19.02
CA GLU A 294 -18.23 7.45 18.09
C GLU A 294 -19.23 6.94 17.06
N ARG A 295 -18.74 6.71 15.84
CA ARG A 295 -19.57 6.19 14.75
C ARG A 295 -18.74 5.49 13.70
N LEU A 296 -19.31 4.45 13.12
CA LEU A 296 -18.81 3.81 11.91
C LEU A 296 -19.88 3.94 10.82
N VAL A 297 -19.50 4.44 9.65
CA VAL A 297 -20.40 4.59 8.51
C VAL A 297 -19.75 4.01 7.26
N VAL A 298 -20.51 3.23 6.50
CA VAL A 298 -20.07 2.67 5.22
C VAL A 298 -20.99 3.17 4.12
N TRP A 299 -20.40 3.66 3.04
CA TRP A 299 -21.07 4.04 1.81
C TRP A 299 -20.76 3.03 0.71
N SER A 300 -21.76 2.68 -0.09
CA SER A 300 -21.60 2.05 -1.40
C SER A 300 -21.24 3.12 -2.44
N LEU A 301 -20.25 2.83 -3.28
CA LEU A 301 -19.72 3.67 -4.37
C LEU A 301 -20.13 3.13 -5.76
N ASN A 302 -21.05 2.16 -5.80
CA ASN A 302 -21.46 1.48 -7.03
C ASN A 302 -22.29 2.38 -7.96
N GLY A 303 -22.93 3.41 -7.41
CA GLY A 303 -23.62 4.44 -8.16
C GLY A 303 -22.74 5.70 -8.30
N PRO A 304 -22.05 5.88 -9.44
CA PRO A 304 -21.33 7.12 -9.70
C PRO A 304 -22.32 8.25 -9.99
N SER A 305 -22.13 9.39 -9.35
CA SER A 305 -22.97 10.58 -9.50
C SER A 305 -22.15 11.83 -9.83
N GLN A 306 -22.63 12.62 -10.78
CA GLN A 306 -22.02 13.92 -11.12
C GLN A 306 -22.48 15.04 -10.18
N TYR A 307 -23.50 14.78 -9.37
CA TYR A 307 -24.02 15.74 -8.39
C TYR A 307 -22.98 16.01 -7.28
N ARG A 308 -22.78 17.29 -6.98
CA ARG A 308 -21.82 17.75 -5.97
C ARG A 308 -22.56 18.44 -4.82
N PRO A 309 -22.81 17.73 -3.69
CA PRO A 309 -23.54 18.31 -2.57
C PRO A 309 -22.81 19.50 -1.93
N SER A 310 -21.51 19.68 -2.16
CA SER A 310 -20.81 20.88 -1.71
C SER A 310 -21.29 22.17 -2.39
N LEU A 311 -21.71 22.07 -3.66
CA LEU A 311 -22.19 23.20 -4.48
C LEU A 311 -23.69 23.47 -4.33
N ASP A 312 -24.42 22.56 -3.68
CA ASP A 312 -25.86 22.67 -3.41
C ASP A 312 -26.16 22.34 -1.93
N PRO A 313 -25.84 23.26 -1.00
CA PRO A 313 -26.01 23.01 0.43
C PRO A 313 -27.46 22.72 0.85
N SER A 314 -28.44 23.25 0.11
CA SER A 314 -29.88 23.02 0.36
C SER A 314 -30.41 21.73 -0.24
N SER A 315 -29.60 21.02 -1.03
CA SER A 315 -30.00 19.81 -1.77
C SER A 315 -31.19 20.02 -2.71
N THR A 316 -31.42 21.26 -3.17
CA THR A 316 -32.59 21.64 -3.97
C THR A 316 -32.50 21.06 -5.39
N HIS A 317 -31.29 20.87 -5.89
CA HIS A 317 -31.00 20.38 -7.23
C HIS A 317 -30.51 18.92 -7.23
N LYS A 318 -30.70 18.21 -6.11
CA LYS A 318 -30.35 16.79 -6.03
C LYS A 318 -31.17 15.98 -7.04
N PRO A 319 -30.54 15.28 -8.00
CA PRO A 319 -31.28 14.50 -8.97
C PRO A 319 -32.02 13.35 -8.30
N THR A 320 -33.24 13.07 -8.73
CA THR A 320 -34.06 11.96 -8.21
C THR A 320 -33.60 10.59 -8.70
N THR A 321 -32.90 10.53 -9.84
CA THR A 321 -32.48 9.29 -10.51
C THR A 321 -30.99 9.01 -10.42
N ASP A 322 -30.19 9.95 -9.90
CA ASP A 322 -28.74 9.79 -9.79
C ASP A 322 -28.44 9.00 -8.52
N ALA A 323 -28.20 7.71 -8.69
CA ALA A 323 -27.72 6.83 -7.63
C ALA A 323 -26.30 7.26 -7.31
N GLY A 324 -26.12 8.27 -6.45
CA GLY A 324 -24.81 8.61 -5.89
C GLY A 324 -24.42 7.67 -4.76
N PRO A 325 -23.32 7.97 -4.05
CA PRO A 325 -22.92 7.20 -2.88
C PRO A 325 -24.04 7.10 -1.84
N GLU A 326 -24.37 5.87 -1.43
CA GLU A 326 -25.46 5.57 -0.51
C GLU A 326 -24.93 4.92 0.77
N ILE A 327 -25.55 5.18 1.91
CA ILE A 327 -25.12 4.60 3.19
C ILE A 327 -25.71 3.19 3.32
N VAL A 328 -24.83 2.20 3.41
CA VAL A 328 -25.21 0.77 3.57
C VAL A 328 -25.07 0.28 5.00
N LEU A 329 -24.23 0.94 5.81
CA LEU A 329 -24.06 0.63 7.23
C LEU A 329 -23.88 1.91 8.04
N ARG A 330 -24.53 1.98 9.20
CA ARG A 330 -24.36 3.06 10.18
C ARG A 330 -24.43 2.48 11.58
N LEU A 331 -23.34 2.58 12.32
CA LEU A 331 -23.23 2.17 13.72
C LEU A 331 -22.97 3.39 14.60
N THR A 332 -23.70 3.47 15.70
CA THR A 332 -23.57 4.49 16.76
C THR A 332 -22.92 3.90 18.01
N ASN A 333 -22.68 4.69 19.07
CA ASN A 333 -22.07 4.21 20.32
C ASN A 333 -22.61 2.86 20.82
N GLY A 334 -23.95 2.72 20.90
CA GLY A 334 -24.57 1.48 21.39
C GLY A 334 -24.31 0.28 20.49
N ASP A 335 -24.31 0.49 19.17
CA ASP A 335 -23.98 -0.55 18.20
C ASP A 335 -22.49 -0.92 18.29
N LEU A 336 -21.60 0.08 18.36
CA LEU A 336 -20.16 -0.14 18.50
C LEU A 336 -19.82 -0.90 19.79
N ASP A 337 -20.53 -0.63 20.88
CA ASP A 337 -20.44 -1.39 22.14
C ASP A 337 -20.94 -2.84 21.94
N HIS A 338 -22.06 -3.04 21.25
CA HIS A 338 -22.59 -4.37 20.95
C HIS A 338 -21.60 -5.23 20.14
N TRP A 339 -20.92 -4.61 19.16
CA TRP A 339 -19.90 -5.27 18.34
C TRP A 339 -18.53 -5.37 19.03
N GLY A 340 -18.35 -4.74 20.19
CA GLY A 340 -17.10 -4.75 20.94
C GLY A 340 -15.93 -4.03 20.24
N ILE A 341 -16.24 -2.99 19.47
CA ILE A 341 -15.28 -2.21 18.65
C ILE A 341 -15.22 -0.73 19.02
N ARG A 342 -15.95 -0.32 20.07
CA ARG A 342 -15.94 1.04 20.58
C ARG A 342 -14.59 1.36 21.24
N GLN A 343 -14.02 2.53 20.94
CA GLN A 343 -12.66 2.90 21.34
C GLN A 343 -12.60 3.69 22.65
N ARG A 344 -13.64 4.48 22.97
CA ARG A 344 -13.73 5.26 24.21
C ARG A 344 -12.50 6.17 24.43
N ASP A 345 -12.08 6.36 25.68
CA ASP A 345 -11.00 7.28 26.06
C ASP A 345 -9.59 6.69 25.91
N THR A 346 -9.48 5.35 25.80
CA THR A 346 -8.22 4.63 25.62
C THR A 346 -8.19 3.87 24.27
N PRO A 347 -8.21 4.60 23.15
CA PRO A 347 -8.40 4.03 21.82
C PRO A 347 -7.22 3.16 21.36
N ARG A 348 -7.53 2.09 20.64
CA ARG A 348 -6.58 1.11 20.10
C ARG A 348 -6.59 1.00 18.58
N LEU A 349 -7.59 1.58 17.90
CA LEU A 349 -7.77 1.50 16.45
C LEU A 349 -6.53 1.98 15.68
N MET A 350 -5.85 1.07 15.00
CA MET A 350 -4.70 1.39 14.16
C MET A 350 -5.16 1.76 12.73
N ARG A 351 -6.04 0.94 12.13
CA ARG A 351 -6.54 1.16 10.77
C ARG A 351 -7.85 0.42 10.50
N LEU A 352 -8.48 0.78 9.40
CA LEU A 352 -9.64 0.11 8.82
C LEU A 352 -9.23 -0.66 7.57
N VAL A 353 -9.83 -1.83 7.36
CA VAL A 353 -9.68 -2.66 6.16
C VAL A 353 -11.08 -3.03 5.66
N LEU A 354 -11.29 -2.98 4.34
CA LEU A 354 -12.51 -3.48 3.71
C LEU A 354 -12.21 -4.82 3.07
N ASP A 355 -12.99 -5.84 3.43
CA ASP A 355 -12.96 -7.14 2.78
C ASP A 355 -14.26 -7.37 2.04
N THR A 356 -14.20 -7.25 0.72
CA THR A 356 -15.31 -7.54 -0.18
C THR A 356 -15.08 -8.82 -0.98
N THR A 357 -14.02 -9.58 -0.69
CA THR A 357 -13.63 -10.78 -1.46
C THR A 357 -14.41 -12.02 -1.03
N ALA A 358 -14.94 -12.04 0.19
CA ALA A 358 -15.83 -13.08 0.66
C ALA A 358 -17.27 -12.84 0.14
N GLU A 359 -17.52 -13.10 -1.15
CA GLU A 359 -18.85 -13.01 -1.79
C GLU A 359 -19.92 -13.78 -1.00
N VAL A 360 -19.54 -14.83 -0.28
CA VAL A 360 -20.44 -15.68 0.54
C VAL A 360 -20.96 -14.96 1.79
N ARG A 361 -20.32 -13.88 2.27
CA ARG A 361 -20.69 -13.19 3.54
C ARG A 361 -21.17 -11.75 3.36
N GLY A 362 -21.29 -11.25 2.12
CA GLY A 362 -21.74 -9.87 1.86
C GLY A 362 -20.73 -8.78 2.25
N GLY A 363 -19.44 -9.14 2.35
CA GLY A 363 -18.35 -8.24 2.73
C GLY A 363 -18.32 -7.86 4.21
N SER A 364 -17.19 -7.32 4.68
CA SER A 364 -17.02 -6.85 6.06
C SER A 364 -16.10 -5.64 6.14
N VAL A 365 -16.38 -4.77 7.11
CA VAL A 365 -15.42 -3.78 7.60
C VAL A 365 -14.65 -4.38 8.77
N VAL A 366 -13.32 -4.30 8.70
CA VAL A 366 -12.42 -4.84 9.72
C VAL A 366 -11.70 -3.70 10.40
N LEU A 367 -11.82 -3.65 11.73
CA LEU A 367 -11.07 -2.76 12.59
C LEU A 367 -9.84 -3.49 13.07
N GLN A 368 -8.66 -2.94 12.81
CA GLN A 368 -7.40 -3.47 13.32
C GLN A 368 -6.92 -2.60 14.46
N GLU A 369 -6.64 -3.22 15.60
CA GLU A 369 -6.33 -2.55 16.86
C GLU A 369 -4.94 -2.97 17.34
N GLU A 370 -4.26 -2.04 18.00
CA GLU A 370 -2.92 -2.22 18.54
C GLU A 370 -2.79 -1.61 19.94
N ASP A 371 -2.20 -2.39 20.85
CA ASP A 371 -1.77 -1.92 22.16
C ASP A 371 -0.45 -2.55 22.62
N HIS A 372 0.29 -1.85 23.47
CA HIS A 372 1.66 -2.23 23.81
C HIS A 372 1.95 -1.96 25.29
N GLN A 373 2.77 -2.81 25.92
CA GLN A 373 3.27 -2.63 27.29
C GLN A 373 4.03 -1.31 27.53
N TRP A 374 4.45 -0.64 26.45
CA TRP A 374 5.22 0.61 26.46
C TRP A 374 4.39 1.77 25.90
N ALA A 375 3.10 1.55 25.64
CA ALA A 375 2.20 2.61 25.24
C ALA A 375 2.07 3.63 26.37
N ALA A 376 2.28 4.90 26.04
CA ALA A 376 2.18 6.03 26.95
C ALA A 376 1.50 7.22 26.26
N GLY A 377 1.07 8.19 27.06
CA GLY A 377 0.40 9.41 26.59
C GLY A 377 -1.07 9.48 27.04
N PRO A 378 -1.75 10.62 26.77
CA PRO A 378 -3.08 10.90 27.33
C PRO A 378 -4.18 9.93 26.90
N GLN A 379 -3.99 9.24 25.77
CA GLN A 379 -4.95 8.28 25.22
C GLN A 379 -4.48 6.83 25.36
N SER A 380 -3.49 6.56 26.22
CA SER A 380 -3.04 5.20 26.53
C SER A 380 -3.75 4.64 27.76
N SER A 381 -3.91 3.33 27.82
CA SER A 381 -4.48 2.65 28.99
C SER A 381 -3.57 2.82 30.22
N GLU A 382 -4.16 3.05 31.39
CA GLU A 382 -3.45 3.03 32.68
C GLU A 382 -2.97 1.61 33.04
N THR A 383 -3.60 0.59 32.46
CA THR A 383 -3.26 -0.83 32.61
C THR A 383 -2.88 -1.39 31.24
N PRO A 384 -1.71 -1.03 30.68
CA PRO A 384 -1.30 -1.52 29.38
C PRO A 384 -1.17 -3.05 29.41
N PRO A 385 -1.35 -3.73 28.27
CA PRO A 385 -1.19 -5.18 28.20
C PRO A 385 0.24 -5.57 28.57
N ALA A 386 0.41 -6.75 29.17
CA ALA A 386 1.73 -7.25 29.55
C ALA A 386 2.68 -7.45 28.34
N ARG A 387 2.13 -7.59 27.15
CA ARG A 387 2.86 -7.80 25.89
C ARG A 387 2.20 -7.01 24.77
N HIS A 388 2.86 -6.95 23.61
CA HIS A 388 2.26 -6.37 22.41
C HIS A 388 1.01 -7.15 22.02
N PHE A 389 -0.09 -6.44 21.89
CA PHE A 389 -1.42 -6.95 21.59
C PHE A 389 -1.90 -6.40 20.25
N LEU A 390 -2.36 -7.31 19.38
CA LEU A 390 -2.93 -7.00 18.09
C LEU A 390 -4.26 -7.72 17.94
N ARG A 391 -5.26 -7.00 17.44
CA ARG A 391 -6.61 -7.56 17.23
C ARG A 391 -7.16 -7.11 15.91
N SER A 392 -7.97 -7.96 15.29
CA SER A 392 -8.83 -7.62 14.17
C SER A 392 -10.24 -8.07 14.47
N THR A 393 -11.18 -7.13 14.36
CA THR A 393 -12.61 -7.41 14.53
C THR A 393 -13.33 -7.07 13.25
N GLY A 394 -13.97 -8.06 12.62
CA GLY A 394 -14.73 -7.88 11.38
C GLY A 394 -16.23 -7.79 11.64
N VAL A 395 -16.84 -6.71 11.16
CA VAL A 395 -18.28 -6.47 11.19
C VAL A 395 -18.85 -6.63 9.78
N PRO A 396 -19.86 -7.50 9.55
CA PRO A 396 -20.49 -7.65 8.25
C PRO A 396 -21.11 -6.34 7.75
N LEU A 397 -20.99 -6.05 6.45
CA LEU A 397 -21.58 -4.83 5.87
C LEU A 397 -23.11 -4.82 5.95
N THR A 398 -23.73 -5.99 6.03
CA THR A 398 -25.17 -6.16 6.24
C THR A 398 -25.62 -5.87 7.67
N ALA A 399 -24.69 -5.74 8.62
CA ALA A 399 -24.95 -5.76 10.07
C ALA A 399 -25.65 -7.04 10.57
N LEU A 400 -25.70 -8.11 9.76
CA LEU A 400 -26.35 -9.37 10.11
C LEU A 400 -25.28 -10.44 10.37
N GLY A 401 -25.42 -11.13 11.50
CA GLY A 401 -24.54 -12.23 11.90
C GLY A 401 -23.51 -11.84 12.97
N PRO A 402 -22.69 -12.79 13.44
CA PRO A 402 -21.71 -12.52 14.48
C PRO A 402 -20.51 -11.75 13.95
N ALA A 403 -19.89 -10.94 14.80
CA ALA A 403 -18.55 -10.43 14.54
C ALA A 403 -17.59 -11.61 14.59
N TRP A 404 -16.59 -11.59 13.71
CA TRP A 404 -15.44 -12.47 13.89
C TRP A 404 -14.29 -11.66 14.49
N VAL A 405 -13.52 -12.32 15.34
CA VAL A 405 -12.38 -11.73 16.04
C VAL A 405 -11.17 -12.63 15.80
N HIS A 406 -10.05 -12.00 15.46
CA HIS A 406 -8.75 -12.64 15.41
C HIS A 406 -7.79 -11.83 16.27
N GLU A 407 -7.22 -12.46 17.30
CA GLU A 407 -6.28 -11.84 18.21
C GLU A 407 -4.91 -12.49 18.07
N CYS A 408 -3.87 -11.69 18.22
CA CYS A 408 -2.50 -12.15 18.34
C CYS A 408 -1.84 -11.37 19.48
N GLY A 409 -1.45 -12.09 20.52
CA GLY A 409 -0.44 -11.64 21.47
C GLY A 409 0.82 -12.44 21.23
N ALA A 410 2.00 -11.86 21.40
CA ALA A 410 3.19 -12.68 21.49
C ALA A 410 3.08 -13.56 22.75
N GLU A 411 2.60 -14.80 22.64
CA GLU A 411 2.41 -15.71 23.78
C GLU A 411 3.71 -16.40 24.24
N GLY A 412 4.82 -16.25 23.52
CA GLY A 412 6.10 -16.83 23.94
C GLY A 412 6.65 -16.25 25.26
N ASP A 413 7.38 -17.07 26.02
CA ASP A 413 7.98 -16.73 27.33
C ASP A 413 8.60 -15.33 27.37
N ALA A 414 8.73 -14.75 28.57
CA ALA A 414 9.28 -13.40 28.79
C ALA A 414 10.68 -13.15 28.14
N GLU A 415 11.34 -14.22 27.69
CA GLU A 415 12.62 -14.22 26.97
C GLU A 415 12.48 -14.27 25.42
N ARG A 416 11.34 -14.68 24.85
CA ARG A 416 11.13 -14.88 23.39
C ARG A 416 9.67 -14.69 22.97
N SER A 417 9.35 -13.49 22.49
CA SER A 417 8.05 -13.11 21.92
C SER A 417 7.93 -13.52 20.45
N PHE A 418 7.70 -14.80 20.13
CA PHE A 418 7.41 -15.23 18.75
C PHE A 418 5.90 -15.30 18.49
N CYS A 419 5.46 -14.80 17.33
CA CYS A 419 4.12 -15.05 16.83
C CYS A 419 4.04 -16.53 16.40
N PRO A 420 3.10 -17.34 16.92
CA PRO A 420 2.96 -18.74 16.53
C PRO A 420 2.40 -18.90 15.11
N ALA A 421 1.84 -17.83 14.52
CA ALA A 421 1.47 -17.80 13.12
C ALA A 421 2.76 -17.73 12.28
N SER A 422 3.19 -18.89 11.80
CA SER A 422 4.38 -19.06 10.97
C SER A 422 4.50 -17.99 9.87
N PRO A 423 5.73 -17.51 9.55
CA PRO A 423 5.97 -16.63 8.41
C PRO A 423 5.65 -17.27 7.04
N SER A 424 5.23 -18.54 7.00
CA SER A 424 5.16 -19.38 5.79
C SER A 424 3.78 -19.59 5.16
N SER A 425 2.70 -18.94 5.60
CA SER A 425 1.41 -19.04 4.88
C SER A 425 0.89 -17.70 4.39
N SER A 426 1.33 -17.31 3.20
CA SER A 426 0.76 -16.30 2.31
C SER A 426 -0.65 -16.70 1.85
N SER A 427 -1.61 -16.61 2.76
CA SER A 427 -3.02 -16.79 2.43
C SER A 427 -3.70 -15.43 2.24
N PRO A 428 -4.63 -15.29 1.28
CA PRO A 428 -5.39 -14.06 1.01
C PRO A 428 -6.23 -13.51 2.21
N GLY A 429 -6.23 -14.20 3.35
CA GLY A 429 -6.80 -13.73 4.62
C GLY A 429 -5.89 -12.86 5.49
N ARG A 430 -4.63 -12.58 5.10
CA ARG A 430 -3.68 -11.79 5.91
C ARG A 430 -4.09 -10.32 6.06
N ALA A 431 -4.80 -9.75 5.07
CA ALA A 431 -5.21 -8.34 5.13
C ALA A 431 -6.21 -8.06 6.25
N THR A 432 -7.04 -9.05 6.58
CA THR A 432 -8.09 -8.95 7.61
C THR A 432 -7.65 -9.55 8.94
N ALA A 433 -6.78 -10.56 8.96
CA ALA A 433 -6.21 -11.12 10.19
C ALA A 433 -5.47 -10.07 11.05
N ALA A 434 -5.23 -10.42 12.32
CA ALA A 434 -4.40 -9.59 13.20
C ALA A 434 -3.06 -9.26 12.50
N PRO A 435 -2.60 -8.00 12.53
CA PRO A 435 -1.43 -7.55 11.77
C PRO A 435 -0.10 -8.04 12.38
N CYS A 436 0.08 -9.36 12.50
CA CYS A 436 1.20 -10.00 13.18
C CYS A 436 2.58 -9.55 12.69
N TRP A 437 2.66 -9.04 11.46
CA TRP A 437 3.86 -8.40 10.91
C TRP A 437 4.43 -7.29 11.80
N ARG A 438 3.60 -6.63 12.62
CA ARG A 438 4.03 -5.62 13.61
C ARG A 438 5.03 -6.13 14.64
N HIS A 439 5.02 -7.44 14.94
CA HIS A 439 5.78 -8.02 16.06
C HIS A 439 6.46 -9.36 15.74
N GLU A 440 6.65 -9.68 14.46
CA GLU A 440 7.33 -10.89 14.00
C GLU A 440 8.76 -11.04 14.56
N GLU A 441 9.46 -9.93 14.81
CA GLU A 441 10.88 -9.91 15.22
C GLU A 441 11.12 -9.07 16.48
N PHE A 442 10.27 -9.21 17.49
CA PHE A 442 10.44 -8.49 18.75
C PHE A 442 11.88 -8.67 19.30
N PRO A 443 12.59 -7.59 19.73
CA PRO A 443 12.10 -6.26 20.09
C PRO A 443 11.98 -5.23 18.94
N TYR A 444 12.15 -5.65 17.68
CA TYR A 444 11.89 -4.79 16.53
C TYR A 444 10.38 -4.72 16.26
N LEU A 445 9.87 -3.49 16.17
CA LEU A 445 8.52 -3.23 15.69
C LEU A 445 8.60 -2.88 14.21
N THR A 446 7.98 -3.71 13.38
CA THR A 446 7.79 -3.38 11.96
C THR A 446 6.78 -2.24 11.89
N VAL A 447 7.21 -1.03 11.53
CA VAL A 447 6.36 0.17 11.50
C VAL A 447 5.71 0.39 10.14
N ALA A 448 6.26 -0.22 9.08
CA ALA A 448 5.67 -0.25 7.76
C ALA A 448 6.11 -1.52 7.01
N GLU A 449 5.23 -2.05 6.17
CA GLU A 449 5.50 -3.21 5.31
C GLU A 449 4.90 -2.97 3.93
N VAL A 450 5.58 -3.46 2.90
CA VAL A 450 5.11 -3.60 1.53
C VAL A 450 5.26 -5.05 1.14
N VAL A 451 4.18 -5.66 0.63
CA VAL A 451 4.18 -7.04 0.17
C VAL A 451 3.66 -7.07 -1.27
N ASP A 452 4.51 -7.52 -2.19
CA ASP A 452 4.08 -7.97 -3.52
C ASP A 452 3.99 -9.50 -3.47
N GLU A 453 2.80 -9.99 -3.11
CA GLU A 453 2.55 -11.42 -2.97
C GLU A 453 2.77 -12.18 -4.28
N ALA A 454 2.42 -11.55 -5.41
CA ALA A 454 2.57 -12.18 -6.72
C ALA A 454 4.04 -12.36 -7.09
N ALA A 455 4.89 -11.39 -6.76
CA ALA A 455 6.34 -11.46 -6.91
C ALA A 455 7.04 -12.30 -5.83
N GLY A 456 6.45 -12.42 -4.64
CA GLY A 456 7.13 -12.98 -3.48
C GLY A 456 8.16 -12.03 -2.90
N VAL A 457 7.95 -10.72 -3.05
CA VAL A 457 8.82 -9.68 -2.52
C VAL A 457 8.16 -9.02 -1.32
N ARG A 458 8.93 -8.82 -0.27
CA ARG A 458 8.50 -8.11 0.94
C ARG A 458 9.58 -7.12 1.32
N VAL A 459 9.19 -5.89 1.59
CA VAL A 459 10.06 -4.84 2.12
C VAL A 459 9.49 -4.34 3.44
N CYS A 460 10.32 -4.23 4.47
CA CYS A 460 9.90 -3.85 5.81
C CYS A 460 10.75 -2.69 6.32
N GLY A 461 10.09 -1.72 6.95
CA GLY A 461 10.72 -0.72 7.80
C GLY A 461 10.57 -1.13 9.25
N ARG A 462 11.68 -1.40 9.93
CA ARG A 462 11.71 -1.81 11.33
C ARG A 462 12.39 -0.77 12.20
N ARG A 463 11.83 -0.58 13.40
CA ARG A 463 12.41 0.25 14.44
C ARG A 463 12.36 -0.48 15.77
N CYS A 464 13.48 -0.49 16.47
CA CYS A 464 13.52 -0.74 17.91
C CYS A 464 14.08 0.51 18.60
N PHE A 465 14.18 0.47 19.93
CA PHE A 465 14.70 1.61 20.69
C PHE A 465 16.16 1.97 20.35
N ALA A 466 16.93 1.06 19.78
CA ALA A 466 18.34 1.25 19.47
C ALA A 466 18.69 1.31 17.97
N MET A 467 17.77 0.94 17.07
CA MET A 467 18.09 0.71 15.67
C MET A 467 16.88 0.96 14.76
N GLU A 468 17.17 1.52 13.59
CA GLU A 468 16.24 1.76 12.50
C GLU A 468 16.81 1.09 11.25
N THR A 469 16.01 0.29 10.56
CA THR A 469 16.49 -0.44 9.37
C THR A 469 15.38 -0.67 8.35
N VAL A 470 15.78 -0.74 7.09
CA VAL A 470 14.93 -1.19 6.00
C VAL A 470 15.53 -2.46 5.42
N SER A 471 14.71 -3.46 5.17
CA SER A 471 15.18 -4.73 4.61
C SER A 471 14.19 -5.28 3.59
N ALA A 472 14.71 -6.11 2.68
CA ALA A 472 13.94 -6.83 1.69
C ALA A 472 14.12 -8.34 1.84
N SER A 473 13.10 -9.08 1.47
CA SER A 473 13.15 -10.53 1.38
C SER A 473 12.42 -11.00 0.13
N VAL A 474 13.01 -11.98 -0.56
CA VAL A 474 12.49 -12.57 -1.80
C VAL A 474 12.28 -14.06 -1.54
N ASP A 475 11.08 -14.57 -1.81
CA ASP A 475 10.78 -15.99 -1.66
C ASP A 475 11.68 -16.83 -2.59
N GLY A 476 12.46 -17.72 -1.99
CA GLY A 476 13.56 -18.45 -2.64
C GLY A 476 13.15 -19.60 -3.56
N SER A 477 11.98 -19.57 -4.21
CA SER A 477 11.61 -20.61 -5.18
C SER A 477 12.33 -20.42 -6.54
N PHE A 478 13.65 -20.22 -6.52
CA PHE A 478 14.50 -20.34 -7.71
C PHE A 478 15.03 -21.78 -7.76
N SER A 479 14.13 -22.76 -7.92
CA SER A 479 14.54 -24.13 -8.23
C SER A 479 14.86 -24.24 -9.72
N ALA A 480 16.10 -23.92 -10.07
CA ALA A 480 16.74 -24.45 -11.26
C ALA A 480 18.06 -25.10 -10.83
N GLY A 481 18.05 -26.44 -10.72
CA GLY A 481 19.25 -27.29 -10.70
C GLY A 481 20.09 -27.26 -9.42
N GLY A 482 20.06 -28.36 -8.66
CA GLY A 482 20.99 -28.61 -7.57
C GLY A 482 22.45 -28.57 -8.05
N GLY A 483 23.16 -27.51 -7.66
CA GLY A 483 24.60 -27.36 -7.80
C GLY A 483 25.25 -27.29 -6.43
N ARG A 484 25.82 -28.39 -5.98
CA ARG A 484 26.58 -28.53 -4.74
C ARG A 484 27.90 -27.75 -4.87
N GLY A 485 27.87 -26.46 -4.56
CA GLY A 485 29.03 -25.57 -4.56
C GLY A 485 29.36 -25.11 -3.15
N THR A 486 30.42 -25.67 -2.57
CA THR A 486 30.99 -25.30 -1.29
C THR A 486 31.41 -23.83 -1.28
N THR A 487 30.73 -23.00 -0.51
CA THR A 487 31.25 -21.72 -0.02
C THR A 487 31.27 -21.77 1.50
N THR A 488 32.48 -21.83 2.05
CA THR A 488 32.80 -21.58 3.45
C THR A 488 32.40 -20.16 3.81
N ALA A 489 31.28 -20.03 4.51
CA ALA A 489 31.02 -18.95 5.44
C ALA A 489 30.37 -19.62 6.65
N GLU A 490 30.90 -19.32 7.84
CA GLU A 490 30.46 -19.88 9.12
C GLU A 490 28.97 -19.58 9.34
N ALA A 491 28.13 -20.51 8.91
CA ALA A 491 26.75 -20.59 9.34
C ALA A 491 26.76 -21.25 10.71
N VAL A 492 26.38 -20.49 11.72
CA VAL A 492 25.88 -21.05 12.97
C VAL A 492 24.70 -21.94 12.59
N GLU A 493 24.87 -23.24 12.76
CA GLU A 493 23.80 -24.22 12.66
C GLU A 493 22.78 -23.92 13.76
N ASP A 494 21.62 -23.37 13.39
CA ASP A 494 20.38 -23.59 14.12
C ASP A 494 19.32 -24.06 13.12
N GLY A 495 18.66 -25.15 13.48
CA GLY A 495 17.91 -25.98 12.55
C GLY A 495 16.54 -25.43 12.20
N GLY A 496 16.19 -25.53 10.91
CA GLY A 496 14.83 -25.81 10.47
C GLY A 496 13.94 -24.62 10.13
N ASP A 497 14.17 -23.99 8.97
CA ASP A 497 13.13 -23.68 7.98
C ASP A 497 13.84 -23.34 6.66
N ALA A 498 13.23 -23.59 5.50
CA ALA A 498 13.72 -23.05 4.23
C ALA A 498 13.41 -21.54 4.17
N GLY A 499 14.03 -20.80 5.10
CA GLY A 499 13.70 -19.43 5.44
C GLY A 499 14.04 -18.47 4.32
N ARG A 500 13.10 -17.56 4.05
CA ARG A 500 13.26 -16.40 3.18
C ARG A 500 14.52 -15.64 3.61
N ALA A 501 15.54 -15.57 2.75
CA ALA A 501 16.76 -14.83 3.07
C ALA A 501 16.45 -13.33 3.06
N GLU A 502 16.42 -12.73 4.25
CA GLU A 502 16.22 -11.30 4.43
C GLU A 502 17.56 -10.55 4.37
N VAL A 503 17.57 -9.43 3.66
CA VAL A 503 18.75 -8.61 3.45
C VAL A 503 18.46 -7.16 3.82
N GLN A 504 19.34 -6.58 4.63
CA GLN A 504 19.23 -5.19 5.06
C GLN A 504 19.82 -4.25 4.00
N PHE A 505 19.14 -3.14 3.78
CA PHE A 505 19.68 -2.02 2.99
C PHE A 505 20.60 -1.16 3.86
N PRO A 506 21.47 -0.35 3.25
CA PRO A 506 22.26 0.65 3.95
C PRO A 506 21.42 1.60 4.82
N ASP A 507 21.99 2.06 5.93
CA ASP A 507 21.32 2.87 6.96
C ASP A 507 20.69 4.17 6.42
N ASP A 508 21.22 4.73 5.33
CA ASP A 508 20.69 5.94 4.69
C ASP A 508 19.34 5.69 4.00
N MET A 509 19.02 4.44 3.65
CA MET A 509 17.72 4.09 3.08
C MET A 509 16.57 4.40 4.04
N TRP A 510 16.77 4.20 5.36
CA TRP A 510 15.76 4.61 6.34
C TRP A 510 15.47 6.11 6.25
N ARG A 511 16.50 6.94 6.25
CA ARG A 511 16.31 8.41 6.16
C ARG A 511 15.66 8.82 4.84
N ALA A 512 15.94 8.09 3.76
CA ALA A 512 15.40 8.38 2.44
C ALA A 512 13.91 8.07 2.33
N VAL A 513 13.41 6.96 2.89
CA VAL A 513 12.01 6.51 2.66
C VAL A 513 11.14 6.36 3.91
N MET A 514 11.72 6.34 5.12
CA MET A 514 10.99 6.06 6.38
C MET A 514 10.81 7.27 7.29
N SER A 515 11.37 8.43 6.95
CA SER A 515 11.30 9.62 7.80
C SER A 515 9.86 10.14 7.96
N GLY A 516 9.04 10.01 6.92
CA GLY A 516 7.68 10.55 6.84
C GLY A 516 6.56 9.51 6.75
N ALA A 517 6.53 8.55 7.68
CA ALA A 517 5.31 7.82 8.05
C ALA A 517 4.79 6.69 7.12
N ALA A 518 5.60 6.14 6.21
CA ALA A 518 5.04 5.35 5.11
C ALA A 518 5.99 4.47 4.30
N LEU A 519 5.56 3.24 3.98
CA LEU A 519 6.04 2.52 2.79
C LEU A 519 4.87 2.14 1.88
N ALA A 520 5.13 2.14 0.59
CA ALA A 520 4.29 1.60 -0.47
C ALA A 520 5.19 1.10 -1.62
N GLY A 521 4.67 0.35 -2.58
CA GLY A 521 5.45 -0.12 -3.72
C GLY A 521 5.17 -1.56 -4.11
N ASP A 522 6.11 -2.15 -4.83
CA ASP A 522 6.10 -3.54 -5.26
C ASP A 522 7.54 -4.02 -5.53
N GLU A 523 7.72 -5.14 -6.23
CA GLU A 523 9.06 -5.66 -6.56
C GLU A 523 9.96 -4.68 -7.34
N ARG A 524 9.38 -3.68 -8.02
CA ARG A 524 10.10 -2.76 -8.93
C ARG A 524 10.67 -1.56 -8.18
N TRP A 525 9.94 -1.10 -7.15
CA TRP A 525 10.28 0.09 -6.40
C TRP A 525 9.60 0.13 -5.04
N VAL A 526 10.20 0.93 -4.16
CA VAL A 526 9.63 1.34 -2.88
C VAL A 526 9.44 2.85 -2.90
N VAL A 527 8.27 3.27 -2.42
CA VAL A 527 7.88 4.66 -2.26
C VAL A 527 7.73 4.96 -0.78
N GLY A 528 8.35 6.03 -0.33
CA GLY A 528 8.27 6.51 1.03
C GLY A 528 8.42 8.02 1.10
N GLU A 529 8.75 8.54 2.27
CA GLU A 529 8.87 9.97 2.52
C GLU A 529 10.18 10.27 3.26
N ASP A 530 10.89 11.29 2.78
CA ASP A 530 12.16 11.72 3.35
C ASP A 530 11.98 12.69 4.53
N GLY A 531 13.09 13.14 5.12
CA GLY A 531 13.06 14.04 6.28
C GLY A 531 12.51 15.44 6.00
N ALA A 532 12.36 15.83 4.73
CA ALA A 532 11.75 17.08 4.32
C ALA A 532 10.23 16.97 4.08
N GLY A 533 9.69 15.75 4.12
CA GLY A 533 8.30 15.46 3.79
C GLY A 533 8.06 15.28 2.29
N ASP A 534 9.12 15.14 1.49
CA ASP A 534 9.04 14.89 0.05
C ASP A 534 8.96 13.39 -0.24
N VAL A 535 8.35 13.02 -1.36
CA VAL A 535 8.19 11.61 -1.74
C VAL A 535 9.48 11.08 -2.34
N SER A 536 9.99 10.00 -1.77
CA SER A 536 11.16 9.27 -2.27
C SER A 536 10.75 7.99 -2.97
N VAL A 537 11.29 7.78 -4.18
CA VAL A 537 11.10 6.58 -4.99
C VAL A 537 12.45 5.88 -5.17
N VAL A 538 12.61 4.73 -4.52
CA VAL A 538 13.76 3.83 -4.66
C VAL A 538 13.42 2.77 -5.70
N ARG A 539 14.21 2.67 -6.78
CA ARG A 539 14.05 1.64 -7.82
C ARG A 539 15.16 0.61 -7.71
N PHE A 540 14.81 -0.66 -7.83
CA PHE A 540 15.74 -1.78 -7.72
C PHE A 540 16.41 -2.14 -9.04
#